data_AF-A0A4Y2MBH4-F1
#
_entry.id   AF-A0A4Y2MBH4-F1
#
_cell.length_a   1.000
_cell.length_b   1.000
_cell.length_c   1.000
_cell.angle_alpha   90.00
_cell.angle_beta   90.00
_cell.angle_gamma   90.00
#
_symmetry.space_group_name_H-M   'P 1'
#
loop_
_entity.id
_entity.type
_entity.pdbx_description
1 polymer ?
#
loop_
_entity_poly.entity_id
_entity_poly.type
_entity_poly.pdbx_seq_one_letter_code
_entity_poly.pdbx_strand_id
1 'polypeptide(L)'
;MLADLPSLKTLETDYSFIFENIVPRRSTAIQTGKNCKTPVLSKLILYYFNEYTKIEDFRGLTSTDWRLMKRLYPDLQVELILTTDSATRRELEFFIVPNMLITRLDYMDERCEESDWGIDIAELFGHLLACQTNDHLVTLHLDWKKPIQHLSRL
;
A
#
# COMPACT_ATOMS: atom_id res chain seq x y z
N MET A 1 -17.66 -17.03 -24.20
CA MET A 1 -16.48 -17.38 -24.99
C MET A 1 -15.28 -16.71 -24.36
N LEU A 2 -14.45 -17.51 -23.68
CA LEU A 2 -13.15 -17.14 -23.13
C LEU A 2 -12.12 -17.46 -24.21
N ALA A 3 -11.61 -16.47 -24.92
CA ALA A 3 -10.43 -16.65 -25.76
C ALA A 3 -9.78 -15.29 -26.02
N ASP A 4 -8.46 -15.29 -25.95
CA ASP A 4 -7.51 -14.23 -26.30
C ASP A 4 -7.13 -13.22 -25.21
N LEU A 5 -6.34 -13.69 -24.24
CA LEU A 5 -5.37 -12.87 -23.50
C LEU A 5 -3.95 -13.43 -23.73
N PRO A 6 -3.32 -13.11 -24.88
CA PRO A 6 -1.93 -13.47 -25.14
C PRO A 6 -1.02 -12.40 -24.53
N SER A 7 -0.72 -12.54 -23.24
CA SER A 7 0.49 -12.04 -22.54
C SER A 7 0.25 -11.93 -21.02
N LEU A 8 -0.15 -13.05 -20.41
CA LEU A 8 -0.02 -13.25 -18.97
C LEU A 8 1.47 -13.31 -18.61
N LYS A 9 2.06 -12.16 -18.34
CA LYS A 9 3.36 -12.06 -17.68
C LYS A 9 3.26 -11.00 -16.60
N THR A 10 2.85 -11.48 -15.41
CA THR A 10 2.91 -10.84 -14.09
C THR A 10 2.07 -9.57 -13.92
N LEU A 11 1.59 -9.34 -12.67
CA LEU A 11 0.61 -8.32 -12.26
C LEU A 11 -0.87 -8.64 -12.55
N GLU A 12 -1.36 -9.86 -12.28
CA GLU A 12 -2.79 -10.21 -12.51
C GLU A 12 -3.79 -9.57 -11.53
N THR A 13 -3.52 -8.38 -10.98
CA THR A 13 -4.54 -7.57 -10.28
C THR A 13 -4.10 -6.11 -10.13
N ASP A 14 -3.74 -5.46 -11.24
CA ASP A 14 -3.74 -4.00 -11.33
C ASP A 14 -4.94 -3.43 -10.57
N TYR A 15 -4.71 -2.47 -9.66
CA TYR A 15 -5.74 -1.96 -8.74
C TYR A 15 -7.02 -1.52 -9.46
N SER A 16 -6.95 -1.15 -10.74
CA SER A 16 -8.10 -0.90 -11.61
C SER A 16 -9.01 -2.12 -11.84
N PHE A 17 -8.49 -3.35 -11.93
CA PHE A 17 -9.30 -4.56 -12.17
C PHE A 17 -10.10 -5.00 -10.93
N ILE A 18 -9.62 -4.70 -9.71
CA ILE A 18 -10.40 -4.83 -8.48
C ILE A 18 -11.56 -3.81 -8.49
N PHE A 19 -11.28 -2.55 -8.83
CA PHE A 19 -12.32 -1.51 -8.87
C PHE A 19 -13.32 -1.70 -10.03
N GLU A 20 -12.86 -2.07 -11.22
CA GLU A 20 -13.68 -2.37 -12.40
C GLU A 20 -14.44 -3.70 -12.30
N ASN A 21 -14.17 -4.58 -11.34
CA ASN A 21 -15.05 -5.74 -11.09
C ASN A 21 -16.00 -5.53 -9.89
N ILE A 22 -15.64 -4.66 -8.93
CA ILE A 22 -16.50 -4.33 -7.79
C ILE A 22 -17.58 -3.30 -8.16
N VAL A 23 -17.27 -2.34 -9.03
CA VAL A 23 -18.17 -1.21 -9.36
C VAL A 23 -19.26 -1.55 -10.40
N PRO A 24 -18.98 -2.16 -11.58
CA PRO A 24 -20.03 -2.45 -12.55
C PRO A 24 -20.93 -3.62 -12.14
N ARG A 25 -20.43 -4.57 -11.32
CA ARG A 25 -21.29 -5.59 -10.69
C ARG A 25 -22.25 -4.98 -9.67
N ARG A 26 -21.91 -3.86 -9.03
CA ARG A 26 -22.84 -3.15 -8.14
C ARG A 26 -23.90 -2.38 -8.93
N SER A 27 -23.55 -1.76 -10.06
CA SER A 27 -24.53 -1.05 -10.91
C SER A 27 -25.65 -1.98 -11.42
N THR A 28 -25.30 -3.21 -11.79
CA THR A 28 -26.27 -4.21 -12.29
C THR A 28 -26.98 -4.99 -11.18
N ALA A 29 -26.32 -5.29 -10.05
CA ALA A 29 -26.94 -5.99 -8.93
C ALA A 29 -27.90 -5.12 -8.09
N ILE A 30 -27.78 -3.79 -8.13
CA ILE A 30 -28.71 -2.87 -7.44
C ILE A 30 -30.13 -2.95 -8.04
N GLN A 31 -30.27 -3.39 -9.29
CA GLN A 31 -31.59 -3.52 -9.94
C GLN A 31 -32.26 -4.89 -9.73
N THR A 32 -31.51 -5.92 -9.30
CA THR A 32 -32.06 -7.27 -9.15
C THR A 32 -31.37 -8.03 -8.02
N GLY A 33 -31.93 -8.02 -6.81
CA GLY A 33 -31.48 -8.95 -5.76
C GLY A 33 -31.83 -8.56 -4.34
N LYS A 34 -33.00 -8.99 -3.87
CA LYS A 34 -33.31 -9.11 -2.43
C LYS A 34 -32.23 -9.97 -1.74
N ASN A 35 -31.74 -9.50 -0.59
CA ASN A 35 -31.03 -10.27 0.45
C ASN A 35 -29.60 -10.78 0.16
N CYS A 36 -28.72 -9.94 -0.38
CA CYS A 36 -27.27 -10.22 -0.30
C CYS A 36 -26.63 -9.31 0.77
N LYS A 37 -26.15 -9.90 1.87
CA LYS A 37 -25.22 -9.21 2.79
C LYS A 37 -24.06 -8.69 1.95
N THR A 38 -23.90 -7.37 1.89
CA THR A 38 -22.82 -6.73 1.15
C THR A 38 -21.49 -7.29 1.69
N PRO A 39 -20.59 -7.82 0.84
CA PRO A 39 -19.25 -8.18 1.31
C PRO A 39 -18.58 -6.90 1.83
N VAL A 40 -18.34 -6.86 3.13
CA VAL A 40 -17.64 -5.77 3.80
C VAL A 40 -16.17 -5.99 3.53
N LEU A 41 -15.57 -5.17 2.67
CA LEU A 41 -14.13 -5.16 2.51
C LEU A 41 -13.52 -4.64 3.81
N SER A 42 -12.92 -5.52 4.60
CA SER A 42 -12.37 -5.20 5.93
C SER A 42 -10.84 -5.11 5.94
N LYS A 43 -10.17 -5.67 4.94
CA LYS A 43 -8.71 -5.73 4.88
C LYS A 43 -8.19 -5.59 3.46
N LEU A 44 -7.16 -4.77 3.30
CA LEU A 44 -6.41 -4.55 2.07
C LEU A 44 -4.95 -4.89 2.33
N ILE A 45 -4.31 -5.68 1.47
CA ILE A 45 -2.89 -5.98 1.57
C ILE A 45 -2.20 -5.39 0.34
N LEU A 46 -1.19 -4.54 0.59
CA LEU A 46 -0.43 -3.84 -0.43
C LEU A 46 0.99 -4.38 -0.44
N TYR A 47 1.45 -4.85 -1.60
CA TYR A 47 2.81 -5.34 -1.81
C TYR A 47 3.53 -4.42 -2.78
N TYR A 48 4.73 -3.98 -2.41
CA TYR A 48 5.62 -3.23 -3.27
C TYR A 48 7.02 -3.83 -3.22
N PHE A 49 7.55 -4.14 -4.39
CA PHE A 49 8.89 -4.68 -4.60
C PHE A 49 9.49 -3.88 -5.75
N ASN A 50 10.47 -3.02 -5.46
CA ASN A 50 10.96 -2.09 -6.48
C ASN A 50 11.73 -2.80 -7.62
N GLU A 51 12.28 -3.99 -7.35
CA GLU A 51 12.95 -4.84 -8.34
C GLU A 51 12.04 -5.21 -9.52
N TYR A 52 10.74 -5.37 -9.24
CA TYR A 52 9.77 -5.80 -10.25
C TYR A 52 9.02 -4.63 -10.89
N THR A 53 8.86 -3.51 -10.19
CA THR A 53 8.08 -2.37 -10.70
C THR A 53 8.55 -1.07 -10.08
N LYS A 54 8.96 -0.11 -10.92
CA LYS A 54 9.35 1.21 -10.44
C LYS A 54 8.14 1.98 -9.96
N ILE A 55 8.32 2.82 -8.95
CA ILE A 55 7.25 3.68 -8.43
C ILE A 55 6.62 4.56 -9.53
N GLU A 56 7.41 4.96 -10.53
CA GLU A 56 6.97 5.78 -11.67
C GLU A 56 5.91 5.08 -12.53
N ASP A 57 5.91 3.76 -12.56
CA ASP A 57 4.97 2.94 -13.32
C ASP A 57 3.65 2.74 -12.55
N PHE A 58 3.62 3.06 -11.25
CA PHE A 58 2.40 3.01 -10.46
C PHE A 58 1.53 4.23 -10.70
N ARG A 59 0.27 3.99 -11.08
CA ARG A 59 -0.77 5.05 -11.07
C ARG A 59 -1.29 5.39 -9.67
N GLY A 60 -0.92 4.59 -8.66
CA GLY A 60 -1.23 4.82 -7.25
C GLY A 60 -2.71 4.86 -6.89
N LEU A 61 -2.99 4.94 -5.59
CA LEU A 61 -4.26 5.47 -5.12
C LEU A 61 -4.08 6.97 -4.98
N THR A 62 -4.83 7.77 -5.73
CA THR A 62 -4.82 9.21 -5.48
C THR A 62 -5.40 9.48 -4.09
N SER A 63 -5.08 10.63 -3.49
CA SER A 63 -5.71 11.05 -2.23
C SER A 63 -7.25 11.05 -2.32
N THR A 64 -7.78 11.26 -3.53
CA THR A 64 -9.22 11.18 -3.84
C THR A 64 -9.73 9.76 -3.76
N ASP A 65 -9.02 8.80 -4.36
CA ASP A 65 -9.38 7.37 -4.33
C ASP A 65 -9.35 6.84 -2.90
N TRP A 66 -8.32 7.19 -2.13
CA TRP A 66 -8.22 6.81 -0.72
C TRP A 66 -9.39 7.37 0.11
N ARG A 67 -9.76 8.64 -0.11
CA ARG A 67 -10.91 9.25 0.58
C ARG A 67 -12.23 8.56 0.23
N LEU A 68 -12.40 8.16 -1.03
CA LEU A 68 -13.56 7.38 -1.48
C LEU A 68 -13.59 6.00 -0.82
N MET A 69 -12.45 5.31 -0.77
CA MET A 69 -12.33 4.00 -0.12
C MET A 69 -12.71 4.08 1.36
N LYS A 70 -12.16 5.03 2.09
CA LYS A 70 -12.51 5.28 3.50
C LYS A 70 -14.01 5.54 3.70
N ARG A 71 -14.64 6.27 2.77
CA ARG A 71 -16.09 6.54 2.87
C ARG A 71 -16.93 5.29 2.66
N LEU A 72 -16.51 4.40 1.77
CA LEU A 72 -17.21 3.15 1.47
C LEU A 72 -16.93 2.05 2.51
N TYR A 73 -15.73 2.07 3.08
CA TYR A 73 -15.20 1.07 4.01
C TYR A 73 -14.47 1.79 5.15
N PRO A 74 -15.20 2.34 6.14
CA PRO A 74 -14.61 3.12 7.22
C PRO A 74 -13.66 2.29 8.09
N ASP A 75 -13.92 1.00 8.22
CA ASP A 75 -13.14 0.05 9.03
C ASP A 75 -12.09 -0.70 8.19
N LEU A 76 -11.76 -0.22 6.98
CA LEU A 76 -10.79 -0.88 6.11
C LEU A 76 -9.39 -0.84 6.71
N GLN A 77 -8.92 -1.99 7.16
CA GLN A 77 -7.54 -2.17 7.62
C GLN A 77 -6.60 -2.35 6.43
N VAL A 78 -5.38 -1.87 6.58
CA VAL A 78 -4.33 -2.04 5.57
C VAL A 78 -3.13 -2.76 6.16
N GLU A 79 -2.60 -3.71 5.42
CA GLU A 79 -1.27 -4.27 5.62
C GLU A 79 -0.38 -3.83 4.47
N LEU A 80 0.82 -3.36 4.80
CA LEU A 80 1.75 -2.81 3.84
C LEU A 80 3.06 -3.59 3.92
N ILE A 81 3.49 -4.15 2.79
CA ILE A 81 4.72 -4.94 2.67
C ILE A 81 5.56 -4.25 1.57
N LEU A 82 6.60 -3.55 2.01
CA LEU A 82 7.48 -2.75 1.16
C LEU A 82 8.87 -3.36 1.14
N THR A 83 9.39 -3.58 -0.06
CA THR A 83 10.77 -3.94 -0.32
C THR A 83 11.33 -2.97 -1.35
N THR A 84 12.37 -2.24 -0.99
CA THR A 84 12.93 -1.19 -1.84
C THR A 84 14.44 -1.11 -1.71
N ASP A 85 15.12 -1.02 -2.85
CA ASP A 85 16.54 -0.66 -2.98
C ASP A 85 16.76 0.86 -3.17
N SER A 86 15.67 1.64 -3.22
CA SER A 86 15.71 3.08 -3.51
C SER A 86 15.20 3.95 -2.37
N ALA A 87 14.48 3.37 -1.39
CA ALA A 87 13.97 3.95 -0.14
C ALA A 87 13.81 5.48 -0.18
N THR A 88 13.10 6.00 -1.19
CA THR A 88 13.03 7.45 -1.37
C THR A 88 11.93 8.04 -0.51
N ARG A 89 12.07 9.31 -0.12
CA ARG A 89 10.99 10.02 0.58
C ARG A 89 9.70 10.02 -0.24
N ARG A 90 9.81 10.10 -1.57
CA ARG A 90 8.68 10.01 -2.50
C ARG A 90 7.96 8.66 -2.40
N GLU A 91 8.69 7.56 -2.24
CA GLU A 91 8.08 6.23 -2.02
C GLU A 91 7.31 6.16 -0.71
N LEU A 92 7.87 6.69 0.38
CA LEU A 92 7.15 6.74 1.65
C LEU A 92 5.85 7.56 1.56
N GLU A 93 5.93 8.76 1.00
CA GLU A 93 4.78 9.67 0.87
C GLU A 93 3.70 9.09 -0.06
N PHE A 94 4.08 8.20 -0.98
CA PHE A 94 3.17 7.54 -1.90
C PHE A 94 2.41 6.38 -1.23
N PHE A 95 3.11 5.51 -0.49
CA PHE A 95 2.49 4.31 0.09
C PHE A 95 1.88 4.55 1.48
N ILE A 96 2.45 5.46 2.26
CA ILE A 96 2.02 5.76 3.63
C ILE A 96 1.42 7.16 3.63
N VAL A 97 0.09 7.21 3.59
CA VAL A 97 -0.66 8.47 3.58
C VAL A 97 -1.31 8.73 4.95
N PRO A 98 -1.56 10.00 5.31
CA PRO A 98 -2.15 10.34 6.60
C PRO A 98 -3.50 9.66 6.85
N ASN A 99 -3.72 9.25 8.10
CA ASN A 99 -4.94 8.58 8.57
C ASN A 99 -5.19 7.20 7.95
N MET A 100 -4.23 6.58 7.29
CA MET A 100 -4.41 5.22 6.79
C MET A 100 -4.42 4.23 7.98
N LEU A 101 -5.42 3.34 8.04
CA LEU A 101 -5.52 2.32 9.10
C LEU A 101 -4.52 1.19 8.85
N ILE A 102 -3.22 1.51 8.90
CA ILE A 102 -2.16 0.53 8.71
C ILE A 102 -2.04 -0.29 9.99
N THR A 103 -2.38 -1.56 9.91
CA THR A 103 -2.34 -2.52 11.02
C THR A 103 -1.05 -3.33 11.03
N ARG A 104 -0.43 -3.51 9.87
CA ARG A 104 0.88 -4.16 9.72
C ARG A 104 1.72 -3.39 8.72
N LEU A 105 2.98 -3.16 9.07
CA LEU A 105 4.01 -2.64 8.18
C LEU A 105 5.21 -3.59 8.20
N ASP A 106 5.49 -4.22 7.07
CA ASP A 106 6.75 -4.91 6.83
C ASP A 106 7.57 -4.04 5.88
N TYR A 107 8.67 -3.50 6.34
CA TYR A 107 9.56 -2.63 5.56
C TYR A 107 10.94 -3.29 5.47
N MET A 108 11.36 -3.60 4.24
CA MET A 108 12.65 -4.20 3.94
C MET A 108 13.47 -3.23 3.07
N ASP A 109 14.54 -2.72 3.66
CA ASP A 109 15.53 -1.90 2.98
C ASP A 109 16.59 -2.79 2.35
N GLU A 110 16.60 -2.88 1.03
CA GLU A 110 17.56 -3.67 0.27
C GLU A 110 18.72 -2.86 -0.30
N ARG A 111 18.83 -1.57 0.07
CA ARG A 111 19.94 -0.71 -0.35
C ARG A 111 21.30 -1.32 0.01
N CYS A 112 22.24 -1.22 -0.91
CA CYS A 112 23.64 -1.52 -0.65
C CYS A 112 24.20 -0.59 0.45
N GLU A 113 25.04 -1.12 1.34
CA GLU A 113 25.68 -0.38 2.43
C GLU A 113 26.47 0.85 1.96
N GLU A 114 26.95 0.84 0.72
CA GLU A 114 27.72 1.94 0.09
C GLU A 114 26.82 3.05 -0.52
N SER A 115 25.52 2.82 -0.63
CA SER A 115 24.60 3.81 -1.21
C SER A 115 24.27 4.95 -0.23
N ASP A 116 24.81 6.15 -0.45
CA ASP A 116 24.40 7.34 0.33
C ASP A 116 23.01 7.88 -0.05
N TRP A 117 22.29 7.18 -0.92
CA TRP A 117 20.99 7.58 -1.43
C TRP A 117 19.81 6.99 -0.65
N GLY A 118 18.73 7.77 -0.57
CA GLY A 118 17.47 7.43 0.09
C GLY A 118 17.32 8.07 1.47
N ILE A 119 16.30 7.65 2.21
CA ILE A 119 15.97 8.21 3.52
C ILE A 119 16.81 7.60 4.64
N ASP A 120 16.92 8.35 5.74
CA ASP A 120 17.34 7.82 7.03
C ASP A 120 16.16 7.16 7.77
N ILE A 121 16.47 6.26 8.70
CA ILE A 121 15.48 5.57 9.52
C ILE A 121 14.67 6.57 10.37
N ALA A 122 15.29 7.67 10.81
CA ALA A 122 14.60 8.73 11.53
C ALA A 122 13.53 9.43 10.67
N GLU A 123 13.75 9.56 9.36
CA GLU A 123 12.74 10.10 8.43
C GLU A 123 11.57 9.14 8.26
N LEU A 124 11.83 7.82 8.20
CA LEU A 124 10.77 6.80 8.17
C LEU A 124 9.87 6.91 9.40
N PHE A 125 10.46 6.91 10.60
CA PHE A 125 9.69 7.05 11.85
C PHE A 125 8.99 8.40 11.96
N GLY A 126 9.65 9.49 11.54
CA GLY A 126 9.04 10.81 11.48
C GLY A 126 7.80 10.85 10.58
N HIS A 127 7.86 10.19 9.41
CA HIS A 127 6.73 10.09 8.50
C HIS A 127 5.60 9.22 9.05
N LEU A 128 5.93 8.07 9.66
CA LEU A 128 4.95 7.19 10.32
C LEU A 128 4.19 7.93 11.43
N LEU A 129 4.90 8.72 12.23
CA LEU A 129 4.33 9.55 13.28
C LEU A 129 3.46 10.67 12.70
N ALA A 130 3.93 11.38 11.68
CA ALA A 130 3.17 12.43 11.00
C ALA A 130 1.88 11.90 10.36
N CYS A 131 1.89 10.65 9.91
CA CYS A 131 0.72 9.98 9.34
C CYS A 131 -0.23 9.37 10.39
N GLN A 132 0.10 9.46 11.69
CA GLN A 132 -0.66 8.89 12.81
C GLN A 132 -0.86 7.37 12.67
N THR A 133 0.14 6.68 12.12
CA THR A 133 0.06 5.21 11.93
C THR A 133 0.15 4.46 13.26
N ASN A 134 0.81 5.06 14.27
CA ASN A 134 1.02 4.51 15.61
C ASN A 134 -0.27 4.18 16.38
N ASP A 135 -1.40 4.83 16.08
CA ASP A 135 -2.67 4.57 16.77
C ASP A 135 -3.29 3.22 16.40
N HIS A 136 -2.88 2.65 15.26
CA HIS A 136 -3.49 1.46 14.67
C HIS A 136 -2.48 0.37 14.29
N LEU A 137 -1.19 0.70 14.27
CA LEU A 137 -0.12 -0.23 13.92
C LEU A 137 0.02 -1.31 15.01
N VAL A 138 -0.34 -2.54 14.66
CA VAL A 138 -0.23 -3.70 15.55
C VAL A 138 1.11 -4.39 15.38
N THR A 139 1.60 -4.47 14.14
CA THR A 139 2.87 -5.16 13.81
C THR A 139 3.75 -4.27 12.96
N LEU A 140 4.99 -4.07 13.41
CA LEU A 140 6.05 -3.42 12.64
C LEU A 140 7.20 -4.42 12.50
N HIS A 141 7.46 -4.84 11.26
CA HIS A 141 8.66 -5.59 10.90
C HIS A 141 9.57 -4.67 10.09
N LEU A 142 10.77 -4.40 10.61
CA LEU A 142 11.73 -3.52 9.96
C LEU A 142 13.04 -4.29 9.75
N ASP A 143 13.37 -4.52 8.49
CA ASP A 143 14.68 -4.99 8.07
C ASP A 143 15.43 -3.79 7.46
N TRP A 144 16.43 -3.31 8.19
CA TRP A 144 17.15 -2.08 7.87
C TRP A 144 18.64 -2.38 7.79
N LYS A 145 19.20 -2.33 6.58
CA LYS A 145 20.61 -2.67 6.33
C LYS A 145 21.58 -1.52 6.62
N LYS A 146 21.09 -0.28 6.72
CA LYS A 146 21.95 0.90 6.90
C LYS A 146 22.33 1.13 8.37
N PRO A 147 23.54 1.66 8.64
CA PRO A 147 23.90 2.07 9.99
C PRO A 147 22.90 3.11 10.52
N ILE A 148 22.31 2.83 11.68
CA ILE A 148 21.44 3.78 12.36
C ILE A 148 22.32 4.82 13.06
N GLN A 149 22.43 6.00 12.45
CA GLN A 149 23.10 7.12 13.12
C GLN A 149 22.14 7.69 14.18
N HIS A 150 22.61 7.82 15.41
CA HIS A 150 21.84 8.38 16.54
C HIS A 150 20.67 7.53 17.04
N LEU A 151 20.91 6.24 17.34
CA LEU A 151 19.99 5.38 18.12
C LEU A 151 19.38 6.04 19.36
N SER A 152 20.08 6.99 19.99
CA SER A 152 19.61 7.74 21.16
C SER A 152 18.49 8.75 20.89
N ARG A 153 18.04 8.91 19.64
CA ARG A 153 17.02 9.88 19.21
C ARG A 153 15.80 9.24 18.51
N LEU A 154 15.80 7.91 18.38
CA LEU A 154 14.62 7.11 18.02
C LEU A 154 13.70 6.98 19.24
#